data_AF-A0A432FCJ9-F1
#
_entry.id   AF-A0A432FCJ9-F1
#
_cell.length_a   1.000
_cell.length_b   1.000
_cell.length_c   1.000
_cell.angle_alpha   90.00
_cell.angle_beta   90.00
_cell.angle_gamma   90.00
#
_symmetry.space_group_name_H-M   'P 1'
#
loop_
_entity.id
_entity.type
_entity.pdbx_description
1 polymer ?
#
loop_
_entity_poly.entity_id
_entity_poly.type
_entity_poly.pdbx_seq_one_letter_code
_entity_poly.pdbx_strand_id
1 'polypeptide(L)'
;MIKKSKIKLNRLEREELFIFEARIFALERAIKQLDVNIKLKPKEVASIRYENAILFKDEKILKLINKGTLIVTNKRALLVNPKDPSILNQFLLSKIKRLRLENQVLKFLYNNKVYALSIYDNKVLLNILTNIINKKVKKVDNGN
;
A
#
# COMPACT_ATOMS: atom_id res chain seq x y z
N MET A 1 25.40 -4.94 1.95
CA MET A 1 26.61 -4.11 2.19
C MET A 1 26.98 -3.98 3.68
N ILE A 2 26.02 -3.99 4.62
CA ILE A 2 26.31 -3.78 6.06
C ILE A 2 26.72 -5.05 6.83
N LYS A 3 26.36 -6.26 6.35
CA LYS A 3 26.84 -7.52 6.94
C LYS A 3 28.38 -7.66 6.96
N LYS A 4 29.11 -6.87 6.15
CA LYS A 4 30.59 -6.82 6.12
C LYS A 4 31.18 -5.69 6.97
N SER A 5 30.38 -4.72 7.43
CA SER A 5 30.83 -3.65 8.31
C SER A 5 30.61 -4.08 9.77
N LYS A 6 31.67 -4.15 10.58
CA LYS A 6 31.65 -4.54 12.01
C LYS A 6 30.96 -3.49 12.92
N ILE A 7 29.91 -2.82 12.43
CA ILE A 7 29.18 -1.78 13.17
C ILE A 7 28.22 -2.47 14.13
N LYS A 8 28.42 -2.27 15.44
CA LYS A 8 27.46 -2.71 16.47
C LYS A 8 26.31 -1.72 16.52
N LEU A 9 25.22 -2.06 15.86
CA LEU A 9 23.99 -1.26 15.86
C LEU A 9 23.18 -1.54 17.13
N ASN A 10 22.63 -0.48 17.72
CA ASN A 10 21.65 -0.60 18.79
C ASN A 10 20.31 -1.14 18.25
N ARG A 11 19.35 -1.40 19.14
CA ARG A 11 18.07 -2.03 18.74
C ARG A 11 17.25 -1.16 17.78
N LEU A 12 17.18 0.14 18.03
CA LEU A 12 16.42 1.09 17.22
C LEU A 12 17.04 1.25 15.83
N GLU A 13 18.36 1.38 15.75
CA GLU A 13 19.09 1.46 14.49
C GLU A 13 18.91 0.19 13.64
N ARG A 14 18.81 -0.99 14.27
CA ARG A 14 18.49 -2.24 13.56
C ARG A 14 17.08 -2.25 13.01
N GLU A 15 16.10 -1.77 13.77
CA GLU A 15 14.72 -1.64 13.30
C GLU A 15 14.65 -0.66 12.12
N GLU A 16 15.32 0.49 12.20
CA GLU A 16 15.38 1.46 11.10
C GLU A 16 16.09 0.91 9.86
N LEU A 17 17.20 0.20 10.04
CA LEU A 17 17.90 -0.44 8.93
C LEU A 17 17.08 -1.55 8.28
N PHE A 18 16.33 -2.31 9.07
CA PHE A 18 15.41 -3.31 8.54
C PHE A 18 14.29 -2.65 7.72
N ILE A 19 13.73 -1.54 8.21
CA ILE A 19 12.74 -0.74 7.47
C ILE A 19 13.36 -0.19 6.17
N PHE A 20 14.61 0.28 6.22
CA PHE A 20 15.32 0.81 5.07
C PHE A 20 15.63 -0.28 4.02
N GLU A 21 16.08 -1.46 4.44
CA GLU A 21 16.27 -2.60 3.55
C GLU A 21 14.95 -3.08 2.95
N ALA A 22 13.87 -3.14 3.74
CA ALA A 22 12.53 -3.47 3.25
C ALA A 22 12.02 -2.44 2.22
N ARG A 23 12.35 -1.15 2.43
CA ARG A 23 12.07 -0.05 1.48
C ARG A 23 12.81 -0.24 0.16
N ILE A 24 14.12 -0.44 0.20
CA ILE A 24 14.93 -0.68 -1.01
C ILE A 24 14.41 -1.92 -1.73
N PHE A 25 14.16 -3.00 -1.00
CA PHE A 25 13.68 -4.24 -1.59
C PHE A 25 12.28 -4.11 -2.21
N ALA A 26 11.39 -3.32 -1.61
CA ALA A 26 10.06 -3.02 -2.16
C ALA A 26 10.12 -2.12 -3.41
N LEU A 27 11.20 -1.32 -3.56
CA LEU A 27 11.41 -0.44 -4.71
C LEU A 27 12.15 -1.13 -5.86
N GLU A 28 13.12 -2.01 -5.57
CA GLU A 28 14.02 -2.61 -6.57
C GLU A 28 13.55 -3.96 -7.15
N ARG A 29 12.79 -4.77 -6.41
CA ARG A 29 12.32 -6.05 -6.97
C ARG A 29 11.12 -5.85 -7.88
N ALA A 30 11.19 -6.49 -9.07
CA ALA A 30 10.00 -6.83 -9.85
C ALA A 30 8.98 -7.42 -8.89
N ILE A 31 7.82 -6.75 -8.78
CA ILE A 31 6.75 -7.06 -7.86
C ILE A 31 6.57 -8.58 -7.77
N LYS A 32 6.98 -9.19 -6.66
CA LYS A 32 6.72 -10.62 -6.43
C LYS A 32 5.22 -10.78 -6.42
N GLN A 33 4.70 -11.60 -7.33
CA GLN A 33 3.31 -12.01 -7.31
C GLN A 33 3.06 -12.70 -5.96
N LEU A 34 2.22 -12.09 -5.13
CA LEU A 34 1.83 -12.66 -3.85
C LEU A 34 0.69 -13.65 -4.10
N ASP A 35 0.83 -14.85 -3.56
CA ASP A 35 -0.30 -15.76 -3.40
C ASP A 35 -1.25 -15.18 -2.37
N VAL A 36 -2.47 -14.90 -2.83
CA VAL A 36 -3.51 -14.31 -2.02
C VAL A 36 -4.76 -15.17 -2.13
N ASN A 37 -5.38 -15.46 -0.99
CA ASN A 37 -6.58 -16.30 -0.93
C ASN A 37 -7.84 -15.49 -1.30
N ILE A 38 -7.78 -14.64 -2.33
CA ILE A 38 -8.88 -13.78 -2.76
C ILE A 38 -9.04 -13.85 -4.27
N LYS A 39 -10.29 -13.72 -4.74
CA LYS A 39 -10.58 -13.74 -6.17
C LYS A 39 -10.01 -12.49 -6.86
N LEU A 40 -8.95 -12.69 -7.64
CA LEU A 40 -8.36 -11.68 -8.50
C LEU A 40 -9.12 -11.58 -9.83
N LYS A 41 -9.15 -10.38 -10.41
CA LYS A 41 -9.69 -10.14 -11.76
C LYS A 41 -8.71 -10.66 -12.82
N PRO A 42 -9.15 -10.87 -14.08
CA PRO A 42 -8.23 -11.25 -15.16
C PRO A 42 -7.06 -10.27 -15.28
N LYS A 43 -5.83 -10.78 -15.40
CA LYS A 43 -4.59 -9.99 -15.46
C LYS A 43 -4.36 -9.07 -14.23
N GLU A 44 -5.02 -9.36 -13.11
CA GLU A 44 -4.76 -8.71 -11.84
C GLU A 44 -3.70 -9.51 -11.08
N VAL A 45 -2.69 -8.80 -10.56
CA VAL A 45 -1.57 -9.39 -9.82
C VAL A 45 -1.47 -8.68 -8.48
N ALA A 46 -1.51 -9.45 -7.40
CA ALA A 46 -1.28 -8.94 -6.06
C ALA A 46 0.20 -8.68 -5.85
N SER A 47 0.50 -7.48 -5.38
CA SER A 47 1.85 -6.94 -5.30
C SER A 47 2.37 -6.92 -3.87
N ILE A 48 1.52 -6.44 -2.96
CA ILE A 48 1.90 -6.14 -1.58
C ILE A 48 0.77 -6.52 -0.63
N ARG A 49 1.16 -6.93 0.58
CA ARG A 49 0.28 -7.23 1.70
C ARG A 49 0.78 -6.48 2.93
N TYR A 50 -0.12 -5.75 3.60
CA TYR A 50 0.13 -5.16 4.91
C TYR A 50 -0.88 -5.70 5.91
N GLU A 51 -0.37 -6.32 6.97
CA GLU A 51 -1.21 -6.72 8.10
C GLU A 51 -1.61 -5.50 8.94
N ASN A 52 -2.77 -5.58 9.59
CA ASN A 52 -3.27 -4.55 10.52
C ASN A 52 -3.50 -3.16 9.90
N ALA A 53 -3.90 -3.10 8.64
CA ALA A 53 -4.34 -1.86 8.01
C ALA A 53 -5.67 -1.38 8.60
N ILE A 54 -5.76 -0.08 8.85
CA ILE A 54 -6.95 0.57 9.39
C ILE A 54 -7.43 1.63 8.39
N LEU A 55 -8.68 1.51 7.97
CA LEU A 55 -9.34 2.44 7.06
C LEU A 55 -10.29 3.34 7.83
N PHE A 56 -10.14 4.64 7.61
CA PHE A 56 -10.99 5.69 8.12
C PHE A 56 -11.66 6.45 6.97
N LYS A 57 -12.80 7.06 7.27
CA LYS A 57 -13.38 8.12 6.46
C LYS A 57 -13.00 9.46 7.09
N ASP A 58 -12.46 10.35 6.27
CA ASP A 58 -12.01 11.67 6.69
C ASP A 58 -13.17 12.66 6.52
N GLU A 59 -13.89 12.87 7.62
CA GLU A 59 -14.93 13.89 7.77
C GLU A 59 -14.40 15.01 8.68
N LYS A 60 -15.25 15.68 9.48
CA LYS A 60 -14.76 16.60 10.53
C LYS A 60 -13.86 15.90 11.54
N ILE A 61 -14.06 14.59 11.74
CA ILE A 61 -13.29 13.70 12.60
C ILE A 61 -13.06 12.40 11.83
N LEU A 62 -11.90 11.76 12.02
CA LEU A 62 -11.61 10.46 11.43
C LEU A 62 -12.56 9.39 12.00
N LYS A 63 -13.46 8.88 11.16
CA LYS A 63 -14.38 7.81 11.52
C LYS A 63 -13.82 6.47 11.06
N LEU A 64 -13.60 5.54 12.00
CA LEU A 64 -13.19 4.17 11.69
C LEU A 64 -14.24 3.51 10.79
N ILE A 65 -13.81 2.94 9.66
CA ILE A 65 -14.65 2.17 8.75
C ILE A 65 -14.41 0.69 8.97
N ASN A 66 -13.16 0.24 8.81
CA ASN A 66 -12.79 -1.17 8.94
C ASN A 66 -11.31 -1.31 9.29
N LYS A 67 -10.95 -2.46 9.83
CA LYS A 67 -9.57 -2.90 10.08
C LYS A 67 -9.36 -4.29 9.47
N GLY A 68 -8.21 -4.52 8.87
CA GLY A 68 -7.88 -5.84 8.32
C GLY A 68 -6.55 -5.88 7.60
N THR A 69 -6.41 -6.80 6.66
CA THR A 69 -5.21 -6.93 5.84
C THR A 69 -5.39 -6.12 4.56
N LEU A 70 -4.47 -5.22 4.26
CA LEU A 70 -4.46 -4.47 3.01
C LEU A 70 -3.69 -5.27 1.95
N ILE A 71 -4.35 -5.61 0.87
CA ILE A 71 -3.74 -6.21 -0.32
C ILE A 71 -3.77 -5.16 -1.44
N VAL A 72 -2.60 -4.81 -1.96
CA VAL A 72 -2.48 -3.91 -3.12
C VAL A 72 -2.15 -4.73 -4.34
N THR A 73 -2.95 -4.58 -5.39
CA THR A 73 -2.75 -5.20 -6.70
C THR A 73 -2.39 -4.14 -7.73
N ASN A 74 -2.05 -4.55 -8.95
CA ASN A 74 -1.91 -3.64 -10.10
C ASN A 74 -3.23 -2.92 -10.51
N LYS A 75 -4.40 -3.30 -9.95
CA LYS A 75 -5.71 -2.71 -10.29
C LYS A 75 -6.47 -2.14 -9.10
N ARG A 76 -6.33 -2.72 -7.92
CA ARG A 76 -7.15 -2.46 -6.74
C ARG A 76 -6.29 -2.36 -5.48
N ALA A 77 -6.76 -1.57 -4.53
CA ALA A 77 -6.42 -1.75 -3.12
C ALA A 77 -7.62 -2.42 -2.44
N LEU A 78 -7.38 -3.51 -1.72
CA LEU A 78 -8.39 -4.36 -1.10
C LEU A 78 -8.11 -4.42 0.40
N LEU A 79 -9.09 -4.08 1.22
CA LEU A 79 -9.05 -4.37 2.64
C LEU A 79 -9.84 -5.66 2.86
N VAL A 80 -9.20 -6.67 3.43
CA VAL A 80 -9.79 -8.00 3.63
C VAL A 80 -9.81 -8.34 5.10
N ASN A 81 -10.77 -9.17 5.50
CA ASN A 81 -10.81 -9.69 6.85
C ASN A 81 -9.57 -10.59 7.08
N PRO A 82 -8.87 -10.47 8.22
CA PRO A 82 -7.73 -11.33 8.50
C PRO A 82 -8.13 -12.79 8.81
N LYS A 83 -9.36 -13.04 9.26
CA LYS A 83 -9.85 -14.37 9.65
C LYS A 83 -10.47 -15.16 8.49
N ASP A 84 -11.04 -14.47 7.52
CA ASP A 84 -11.65 -15.05 6.32
C ASP A 84 -11.34 -14.17 5.11
N PRO A 85 -11.28 -14.70 3.88
CA PRO A 85 -10.91 -13.92 2.70
C PRO A 85 -12.01 -12.96 2.20
N SER A 86 -12.99 -12.59 3.03
CA SER A 86 -14.00 -11.61 2.64
C SER A 86 -13.38 -10.22 2.42
N ILE A 87 -13.82 -9.56 1.35
CA ILE A 87 -13.40 -8.20 1.02
C ILE A 87 -14.28 -7.23 1.83
N LEU A 88 -13.67 -6.54 2.79
CA LEU A 88 -14.31 -5.50 3.59
C LEU A 88 -14.47 -4.20 2.79
N ASN A 89 -13.42 -3.81 2.06
CA ASN A 89 -13.44 -2.63 1.19
C ASN A 89 -12.60 -2.86 -0.06
N GLN A 90 -12.99 -2.22 -1.16
CA GLN A 90 -12.20 -2.20 -2.39
C GLN A 90 -12.16 -0.81 -3.02
N PHE A 91 -10.98 -0.45 -3.51
CA PHE A 91 -10.72 0.80 -4.21
C PHE A 91 -10.06 0.51 -5.55
N LEU A 92 -10.71 0.91 -6.65
CA LEU A 92 -10.05 0.90 -7.96
C LEU A 92 -8.96 1.97 -7.96
N LEU A 93 -7.70 1.56 -8.20
CA LEU A 93 -6.58 2.50 -8.17
C LEU A 93 -6.72 3.61 -9.23
N SER A 94 -7.38 3.33 -10.36
CA SER A 94 -7.64 4.33 -11.40
C SER A 94 -8.64 5.42 -10.99
N LYS A 95 -9.41 5.22 -9.92
CA LYS A 95 -10.37 6.20 -9.42
C LYS A 95 -9.86 6.97 -8.19
N ILE A 96 -8.68 6.62 -7.69
CA ILE A 96 -8.04 7.31 -6.57
C ILE A 96 -7.48 8.63 -7.06
N LYS A 97 -7.80 9.73 -6.35
CA LYS A 97 -7.31 11.08 -6.62
C LYS A 97 -6.71 11.67 -5.34
N ARG A 98 -5.88 12.72 -5.48
CA ARG A 98 -5.32 13.50 -4.35
C ARG A 98 -4.67 12.63 -3.26
N LEU A 99 -3.89 11.63 -3.68
CA LEU A 99 -3.16 10.75 -2.78
C LEU A 99 -2.02 11.51 -2.08
N ARG A 100 -2.03 11.59 -0.75
CA ARG A 100 -1.01 12.31 0.03
C ARG A 100 -0.83 11.74 1.43
N LEU A 101 0.34 11.92 2.03
CA LEU A 101 0.60 11.59 3.43
C LEU A 101 0.34 12.82 4.31
N GLU A 102 -0.44 12.65 5.36
CA GLU A 102 -0.79 13.73 6.31
C GLU A 102 -0.89 13.12 7.71
N ASN A 103 -0.21 13.69 8.71
CA ASN A 103 -0.24 13.20 10.11
C ASN A 103 -0.05 11.67 10.22
N GLN A 104 0.95 11.15 9.51
CA GLN A 104 1.27 9.72 9.43
C GLN A 104 0.19 8.82 8.82
N VAL A 105 -0.93 9.34 8.31
CA VAL A 105 -1.94 8.56 7.57
C VAL A 105 -1.92 8.89 6.08
N LEU A 106 -2.20 7.89 5.26
CA LEU A 106 -2.31 8.06 3.82
C LEU A 106 -3.73 8.48 3.45
N LYS A 107 -3.90 9.74 3.06
CA LYS A 107 -5.19 10.29 2.64
C LYS A 107 -5.38 10.21 1.13
N PHE A 108 -6.61 9.95 0.70
CA PHE A 108 -6.98 9.93 -0.71
C PHE A 108 -8.46 10.21 -0.94
N LEU A 109 -8.79 10.76 -2.12
CA LEU A 109 -10.15 10.98 -2.58
C LEU A 109 -10.59 9.80 -3.46
N TYR A 110 -11.76 9.23 -3.15
CA TYR A 110 -12.39 8.17 -3.94
C TYR A 110 -13.91 8.36 -3.96
N ASN A 111 -14.53 8.39 -5.14
CA ASN A 111 -15.97 8.65 -5.31
C ASN A 111 -16.47 9.85 -4.49
N ASN A 112 -15.77 10.99 -4.59
CA ASN A 112 -16.06 12.23 -3.86
C ASN A 112 -16.04 12.13 -2.33
N LYS A 113 -15.45 11.08 -1.77
CA LYS A 113 -15.25 10.90 -0.33
C LYS A 113 -13.76 10.83 -0.02
N VAL A 114 -13.35 11.50 1.05
CA VAL A 114 -11.97 11.43 1.53
C VAL A 114 -11.84 10.26 2.49
N TYR A 115 -10.84 9.43 2.25
CA TYR A 115 -10.47 8.29 3.07
C TYR A 115 -9.07 8.51 3.61
N ALA A 116 -8.82 7.98 4.80
CA ALA A 116 -7.49 7.92 5.39
C ALA A 116 -7.16 6.46 5.71
N LEU A 117 -5.95 6.04 5.35
CA LEU A 117 -5.47 4.68 5.56
C LEU A 117 -4.25 4.75 6.46
N SER A 118 -4.28 3.94 7.51
CA SER A 118 -3.16 3.80 8.43
C SER A 118 -2.60 2.39 8.34
N ILE A 119 -1.33 2.29 7.96
CA ILE A 119 -0.51 1.08 8.04
C ILE A 119 0.83 1.41 8.71
N TYR A 120 1.63 0.38 9.02
CA TYR A 120 2.94 0.56 9.64
C TYR A 120 3.89 1.46 8.83
N ASP A 121 3.90 1.37 7.49
CA ASP A 121 4.74 2.22 6.64
C ASP A 121 3.94 2.92 5.51
N ASN A 122 3.23 3.98 5.87
CA ASN A 122 2.44 4.77 4.93
C ASN A 122 3.30 5.50 3.87
N LYS A 123 4.59 5.75 4.11
CA LYS A 123 5.50 6.37 3.13
C LYS A 123 5.77 5.40 1.97
N VAL A 124 6.02 4.13 2.29
CA VAL A 124 6.25 3.08 1.29
C VAL A 124 4.99 2.83 0.46
N LEU A 125 3.83 2.75 1.12
CA LEU A 125 2.56 2.59 0.43
C LEU A 125 2.25 3.76 -0.51
N LEU A 126 2.52 5.01 -0.10
CA LEU A 126 2.38 6.18 -0.96
C LEU A 126 3.21 6.03 -2.24
N ASN A 127 4.49 5.67 -2.12
CA ASN A 127 5.39 5.51 -3.26
C ASN A 127 4.92 4.40 -4.21
N ILE A 128 4.51 3.27 -3.64
CA ILE A 128 3.97 2.13 -4.40
C ILE A 128 2.72 2.53 -5.18
N LEU A 129 1.75 3.14 -4.50
CA LEU A 129 0.48 3.50 -5.15
C LEU A 129 0.70 4.56 -6.22
N THR A 130 1.54 5.57 -5.94
CA THR A 130 1.95 6.57 -6.93
C THR A 130 2.59 5.91 -8.15
N ASN A 131 3.50 4.95 -7.95
CA ASN A 131 4.13 4.22 -9.05
C ASN A 131 3.13 3.39 -9.86
N ILE A 132 2.18 2.71 -9.22
CA ILE A 132 1.15 1.90 -9.91
C ILE A 132 0.19 2.81 -10.70
N ILE A 133 -0.20 3.95 -10.12
CA ILE A 133 -1.11 4.92 -10.75
C ILE A 133 -0.40 5.57 -11.96
N ASN A 134 0.83 6.05 -11.79
CA ASN A 134 1.58 6.74 -12.85
C ASN A 134 2.04 5.83 -13.99
N LYS A 135 2.37 4.55 -13.70
CA LYS A 135 2.68 3.56 -14.76
C LYS A 135 1.51 3.33 -15.72
N LYS A 136 0.27 3.58 -15.29
CA LYS A 136 -0.89 3.51 -16.19
C LYS A 136 -1.02 4.74 -17.07
N VAL A 137 -0.75 5.94 -16.56
CA VAL A 137 -0.81 7.18 -17.34
C VAL A 137 0.16 7.11 -18.52
N LYS A 138 1.42 6.68 -18.28
CA LYS A 138 2.43 6.54 -19.36
C LYS A 138 2.09 5.50 -20.43
N LYS A 139 1.22 4.51 -20.14
CA LYS A 139 0.80 3.52 -21.14
C LYS A 139 -0.28 4.03 -22.09
N VAL A 140 -0.96 5.12 -21.74
CA VAL A 140 -1.98 5.73 -22.60
C VAL A 140 -1.32 6.65 -23.64
N ASP A 141 -0.23 7.32 -23.29
CA ASP A 141 0.45 8.27 -24.21
C ASP A 141 1.37 7.58 -25.24
N ASN A 142 1.79 6.34 -25.01
CA ASN A 142 2.64 5.58 -25.93
C ASN A 142 1.84 4.61 -26.83
N GLY A 143 0.54 4.83 -26.96
CA GLY A 143 -0.39 3.97 -27.70
C GLY A 143 -1.19 4.69 -28.78
N ASN A 144 -0.65 5.79 -29.33
CA ASN A 144 -1.12 6.42 -30.55
C ASN A 144 -0.09 6.23 -31.67
#